data_AF-A0A4Z0R263-F1
#
_entry.id   AF-A0A4Z0R263-F1
#
_cell.length_a   1.000
_cell.length_b   1.000
_cell.length_c   1.000
_cell.angle_alpha   90.00
_cell.angle_beta   90.00
_cell.angle_gamma   90.00
#
_symmetry.space_group_name_H-M   'P 1'
#
loop_
_entity.id
_entity.type
_entity.pdbx_description
1 polymer ?
#
loop_
_entity_poly.entity_id
_entity_poly.type
_entity_poly.pdbx_seq_one_letter_code
_entity_poly.pdbx_strand_id
1 'polypeptide(L)' 'MPSLLSGNDKYQTAAIVAKYLLNFIHAKHLNKQDFYSARSDTQYFGDREMTFKKEANCLIGHCRVSFKNEDKVIDYLFT' A
#
# COMPACT_ATOMS: atom_id res chain seq x y z
N MET A 1 22.01 15.52 -0.06
CA MET A 1 22.50 14.58 0.97
C MET A 1 21.38 13.57 1.19
N PRO A 2 21.51 12.29 0.82
CA PRO A 2 20.45 11.33 1.09
C PRO A 2 20.50 10.98 2.57
N SER A 3 19.45 11.33 3.31
CA SER A 3 19.29 10.99 4.72
C SER A 3 19.15 9.46 4.85
N LEU A 4 20.16 8.83 5.47
CA LEU A 4 20.09 7.46 5.95
C LEU A 4 19.01 7.39 7.03
N LEU A 5 17.83 6.90 6.66
CA LEU A 5 16.76 6.59 7.61
C LEU A 5 17.31 5.67 8.71
N SER A 6 17.12 6.08 9.96
CA SER A 6 17.45 5.23 11.09
C SER A 6 16.64 3.94 11.01
N GLY A 7 17.16 2.84 11.56
CA GLY A 7 16.45 1.55 11.55
C GLY A 7 15.00 1.67 12.05
N ASN A 8 14.75 2.58 13.00
CA ASN A 8 13.46 2.81 13.63
C ASN A 8 12.40 3.36 12.65
N ASP A 9 12.80 4.26 11.74
CA ASP A 9 11.90 4.91 10.78
C ASP A 9 11.42 3.92 9.70
N LYS A 10 12.27 2.95 9.34
CA LYS A 10 11.91 1.87 8.42
C LYS A 10 10.84 0.95 9.01
N TYR A 11 10.99 0.57 10.29
CA TYR A 11 9.99 -0.27 10.97
C TYR A 11 8.66 0.44 11.15
N GLN A 12 8.67 1.72 11.54
CA GLN A 12 7.44 2.51 11.62
C GLN A 12 6.75 2.66 10.27
N THR A 13 7.54 2.87 9.20
CA THR A 13 6.99 2.94 7.85
C THR A 13 6.32 1.63 7.44
N ALA A 14 7.01 0.49 7.61
CA ALA A 14 6.47 -0.82 7.28
C ALA A 14 5.19 -1.15 8.08
N ALA A 15 5.17 -0.85 9.37
CA ALA A 15 4.00 -1.05 10.22
C ALA A 15 2.79 -0.23 9.76
N ILE A 16 3.01 1.03 9.37
CA ILE A 16 1.96 1.90 8.85
C ILE A 16 1.43 1.38 7.51
N VAL A 17 2.31 0.98 6.59
CA VAL A 17 1.89 0.41 5.30
C VAL A 17 1.11 -0.89 5.50
N ALA A 18 1.55 -1.76 6.41
CA ALA A 18 0.83 -2.98 6.76
C ALA A 18 -0.59 -2.68 7.28
N LYS A 19 -0.75 -1.66 8.13
CA LYS A 19 -2.07 -1.22 8.61
C LYS A 19 -2.98 -0.79 7.45
N TYR A 20 -2.48 -0.02 6.49
CA TYR A 20 -3.27 0.41 5.34
C TYR A 20 -3.61 -0.74 4.39
N LEU A 21 -2.68 -1.67 4.16
CA LEU A 21 -2.93 -2.90 3.40
C LEU A 21 -4.04 -3.74 4.04
N LEU A 22 -3.98 -3.95 5.36
CA LEU A 22 -5.01 -4.67 6.10
C LEU A 22 -6.37 -3.98 5.97
N ASN A 23 -6.43 -2.66 6.11
CA ASN A 23 -7.66 -1.90 5.93
C ASN A 23 -8.22 -2.03 4.50
N PHE A 24 -7.36 -2.01 3.48
CA PHE A 24 -7.76 -2.20 2.09
C PHE A 24 -8.37 -3.60 1.87
N ILE A 25 -7.68 -4.66 2.31
CA ILE A 25 -8.18 -6.05 2.21
C ILE A 25 -9.50 -6.21 2.98
N HIS A 26 -9.58 -5.64 4.18
CA HIS A 26 -10.78 -5.66 5.00
C HIS A 26 -11.96 -4.97 4.30
N ALA A 27 -11.73 -3.80 3.67
CA ALA A 27 -12.76 -3.09 2.92
C ALA A 27 -13.25 -3.91 1.71
N LYS A 28 -12.35 -4.62 1.01
CA LYS A 28 -12.73 -5.54 -0.08
C LYS A 28 -13.63 -6.66 0.43
N HIS A 29 -13.27 -7.25 1.57
CA HIS A 29 -14.06 -8.30 2.21
C HIS A 29 -15.45 -7.80 2.63
N LEU A 30 -15.55 -6.65 3.30
CA LEU A 30 -16.83 -6.05 3.70
C LEU A 30 -17.74 -5.75 2.50
N ASN A 31 -17.15 -5.35 1.37
CA ASN A 31 -17.86 -5.12 0.12
C ASN A 31 -18.21 -6.42 -0.63
N LYS A 32 -17.94 -7.59 -0.05
CA LYS A 32 -18.13 -8.92 -0.66
C LYS A 32 -17.47 -9.03 -2.03
N GLN A 33 -16.37 -8.31 -2.24
CA GLN A 33 -15.59 -8.40 -3.47
C GLN A 33 -14.69 -9.63 -3.38
N ASP A 34 -14.81 -10.52 -4.36
CA ASP A 34 -13.89 -11.63 -4.50
C ASP A 34 -12.50 -11.09 -4.83
N PHE A 35 -11.55 -11.35 -3.92
CA PHE A 35 -10.21 -10.77 -4.02
C PHE A 35 -9.48 -11.21 -5.29
N TYR A 36 -9.68 -12.44 -5.75
CA TYR A 36 -9.00 -12.95 -6.95
C TYR A 36 -9.51 -12.26 -8.22
N SER A 37 -10.83 -12.27 -8.44
CA SER A 37 -11.47 -11.77 -9.66
C SER A 37 -11.59 -10.25 -9.71
N ALA A 38 -11.66 -9.55 -8.57
CA ALA A 38 -11.87 -8.10 -8.56
C ALA A 38 -10.63 -7.31 -9.01
N ARG A 39 -10.82 -6.37 -9.94
CA ARG A 39 -9.80 -5.34 -10.24
C ARG A 39 -9.78 -4.27 -9.13
N SER A 40 -8.62 -3.73 -8.84
CA SER A 40 -8.45 -2.59 -7.95
C SER A 40 -7.53 -1.55 -8.56
N ASP A 41 -7.95 -0.29 -8.53
CA ASP A 41 -7.15 0.88 -8.84
C ASP A 41 -7.64 2.00 -7.93
N THR A 42 -7.08 2.06 -6.71
CA THR A 42 -7.54 2.98 -5.67
C THR A 42 -6.38 3.77 -5.11
N GLN A 43 -6.59 5.06 -4.93
CA GLN A 43 -5.62 5.98 -4.36
C GLN A 43 -6.09 6.47 -3.00
N TYR A 44 -5.20 6.43 -2.01
CA TYR A 44 -5.37 7.02 -0.70
C TYR A 44 -4.56 8.31 -0.63
N PHE A 45 -5.22 9.40 -0.25
CA PHE A 45 -4.62 10.72 -0.13
C PHE A 45 -4.45 11.11 1.34
N GLY A 46 -3.28 11.64 1.67
CA GLY A 46 -2.91 12.13 3.01
C GLY A 46 -1.46 12.60 3.02
N ASP A 47 -0.83 12.66 4.20
CA ASP A 47 0.62 12.95 4.33
C ASP A 47 1.50 11.93 3.60
N ARG A 48 0.92 10.74 3.32
CA ARG A 48 1.50 9.66 2.55
C ARG A 48 0.49 9.27 1.49
N GLU A 49 0.87 9.38 0.23
CA GLU A 49 0.02 8.94 -0.87
C GLU A 49 0.28 7.47 -1.15
N MET A 50 -0.79 6.68 -1.19
CA MET A 50 -0.72 5.26 -1.48
C MET A 50 -1.59 4.93 -2.69
N THR A 51 -1.07 4.15 -3.63
CA THR A 51 -1.82 3.61 -4.76
C THR A 51 -1.85 2.10 -4.67
N PHE A 52 -3.05 1.52 -4.62
CA PHE A 52 -3.29 0.07 -4.61
C PHE A 52 -3.80 -0.34 -5.98
N LYS A 53 -3.03 -1.18 -6.67
CA LYS A 53 -3.34 -1.70 -7.98
C LYS A 53 -3.37 -3.22 -7.96
N LYS A 54 -4.38 -3.79 -8.60
CA LYS A 54 -4.49 -5.24 -8.81
C LYS A 54 -5.31 -5.51 -10.06
N GLU A 55 -4.78 -6.33 -10.95
CA GLU A 55 -5.54 -6.79 -12.11
C GLU A 55 -6.59 -7.83 -11.72
N ALA A 56 -7.64 -7.95 -12.55
CA ALA A 56 -8.63 -9.00 -12.39
C ALA A 56 -7.99 -10.38 -12.62
N ASN A 57 -8.46 -11.40 -11.91
CA ASN A 57 -7.96 -12.78 -11.99
C ASN A 57 -6.46 -12.91 -11.68
N CYS A 58 -5.96 -12.06 -10.78
CA CYS A 58 -4.58 -12.08 -10.30
C CYS A 58 -4.59 -12.05 -8.76
N LEU A 59 -3.79 -12.91 -8.14
CA LEU A 59 -3.63 -12.96 -6.67
C LEU A 59 -2.72 -11.86 -6.14
N ILE A 60 -1.79 -11.37 -6.96
CA ILE A 60 -0.78 -10.40 -6.52
C ILE A 60 -1.29 -8.99 -6.76
N GLY A 61 -1.40 -8.22 -5.68
CA GLY A 61 -1.61 -6.79 -5.69
C GLY A 61 -0.30 -6.03 -5.47
N HIS A 62 -0.26 -4.81 -6.01
CA HIS A 62 0.84 -3.87 -5.86
C HIS A 62 0.37 -2.64 -5.08
N CYS A 63 1.13 -2.25 -4.07
CA CYS A 63 0.91 -1.01 -3.33
C CYS A 63 2.16 -0.13 -3.48
N ARG A 64 1.98 1.05 -4.06
CA ARG A 64 3.02 2.08 -4.14
C ARG A 64 2.76 3.14 -3.10
N VAL A 65 3.77 3.42 -2.29
CA VAL A 65 3.72 4.44 -1.23
C VAL A 65 4.69 5.55 -1.58
N SER A 66 4.23 6.79 -1.57
CA SER A 66 5.02 7.99 -1.80
C SER A 66 4.93 8.94 -0.61
N PHE A 67 6.09 9.44 -0.18
CA PHE A 67 6.23 10.36 0.94
C PHE A 67 6.50 11.76 0.38
N LYS A 68 5.50 12.65 0.45
CA LYS A 68 5.54 13.98 -0.20
C LYS A 68 6.78 14.80 0.15
N ASN A 69 7.31 14.61 1.36
CA ASN A 69 8.40 15.41 1.91
C ASN A 69 9.78 14.76 1.81
N GLU A 70 9.87 13.51 1.33
CA GLU A 70 11.13 12.74 1.37
C GLU A 70 11.63 12.30 -0.02
N ASP A 71 10.92 12.67 -1.10
CA ASP A 71 11.16 12.17 -2.48
C ASP A 71 11.40 10.65 -2.50
N LYS A 72 10.63 9.94 -1.68
CA LYS A 72 10.82 8.53 -1.42
C LYS A 72 9.60 7.77 -1.87
N VAL A 73 9.87 6.73 -2.66
CA VAL A 73 8.87 5.76 -3.12
C VAL A 73 9.24 4.38 -2.60
N ILE A 74 8.25 3.65 -2.09
CA ILE A 74 8.40 2.26 -1.67
C ILE A 74 7.29 1.45 -2.32
N ASP A 75 7.66 0.35 -2.96
CA ASP A 75 6.73 -0.59 -3.58
C ASP A 75 6.59 -1.84 -2.68
N TYR A 76 5.35 -2.27 -2.46
CA TYR A 76 4.98 -3.46 -1.72
C TYR A 76 4.13 -4.39 -2.59
N LEU A 77 4.33 -5.69 -2.45
CA LEU A 77 3.47 -6.72 -3.03
C LEU A 77 2.63 -7.36 -1.91
N PHE A 78 1.36 -7.64 -2.19
CA PHE A 78 0.44 -8.28 -1.26
C PHE A 78 -0.42 -9.34 -1.95
N THR A 79 -0.85 -10.34 -1.19
CA THR A 79 -1.72 -11.45 -1.62
C THR A 79 -2.75 -11.76 -0.56
#